data_AF-A0AAJ1VYD2-F1
#
_entry.id   AF-A0AAJ1VYD2-F1
#
_cell.length_a   1.000
_cell.length_b   1.000
_cell.length_c   1.000
_cell.angle_alpha   90.00
_cell.angle_beta   90.00
_cell.angle_gamma   90.00
#
_symmetry.space_group_name_H-M   'P 1'
#
loop_
_entity.id
_entity.type
_entity.pdbx_description
1 polymer ?
#
loop_
_entity_poly.entity_id
_entity_poly.type
_entity_poly.pdbx_seq_one_letter_code
_entity_poly.pdbx_strand_id
1 'polypeptide(L)'
;ENILTILDEGKASTGNVAKSHLGEGNSAVLMATSGARGSMDNLAMMAGSIGQPKVRGKRLERGYQDRVLPHFPRGVKGAEEKGFVSSSFKRGLEPTEFFMLSVSGRESLVDTAVRTSKSGYMQRRLINAMDDLKVSDDGMNSVRNTANRIIQFEYGEDGIDPARSRKGYPIDIPQVLDDALGGEA
;
A
#
# COMPACT_ATOMS: atom_id res chain seq x y z
N GLU A 1 -20.42 5.09 15.89
CA GLU A 1 -20.27 4.57 14.51
C GLU A 1 -19.50 5.57 13.66
N ASN A 2 -18.91 5.10 12.56
CA ASN A 2 -17.50 5.28 12.28
C ASN A 2 -17.12 6.68 11.73
N ILE A 3 -16.85 7.65 12.61
CA ILE A 3 -16.39 9.01 12.25
C ILE A 3 -15.24 8.96 11.24
N LEU A 4 -14.34 7.98 11.34
CA LEU A 4 -13.25 7.79 10.37
C LEU A 4 -13.78 7.50 8.97
N THR A 5 -14.78 6.63 8.83
CA THR A 5 -15.40 6.31 7.54
C THR A 5 -16.08 7.54 6.93
N ILE A 6 -16.81 8.32 7.74
CA ILE A 6 -17.47 9.54 7.27
C ILE A 6 -16.43 10.57 6.77
N LEU A 7 -15.32 10.73 7.50
CA LEU A 7 -14.24 11.63 7.11
C LEU A 7 -13.49 11.13 5.86
N ASP A 8 -13.31 9.82 5.72
CA ASP A 8 -12.68 9.19 4.56
C ASP A 8 -13.60 9.33 3.31
N GLU A 9 -14.92 9.19 3.45
CA GLU A 9 -15.91 9.46 2.41
C GLU A 9 -15.91 10.94 1.99
N GLY A 10 -15.86 11.86 2.96
CA GLY A 10 -15.72 13.29 2.71
C GLY A 10 -14.46 13.60 1.91
N LYS A 11 -13.31 13.03 2.31
CA LYS A 11 -12.06 13.14 1.55
C LYS A 11 -12.23 12.63 0.12
N ALA A 12 -12.80 11.44 -0.07
CA ALA A 12 -13.02 10.85 -1.39
C ALA A 12 -13.89 11.74 -2.28
N SER A 13 -14.96 12.31 -1.74
CA SER A 13 -15.82 13.26 -2.44
C SER A 13 -15.03 14.50 -2.90
N THR A 14 -14.22 15.11 -2.02
CA THR A 14 -13.36 16.24 -2.41
C THR A 14 -12.34 15.86 -3.49
N GLY A 15 -11.82 14.64 -3.45
CA GLY A 15 -10.90 14.11 -4.47
C GLY A 15 -11.57 13.95 -5.83
N ASN A 16 -12.81 13.46 -5.87
CA ASN A 16 -13.57 13.34 -7.12
C ASN A 16 -13.89 14.71 -7.74
N VAL A 17 -14.28 15.68 -6.93
CA VAL A 17 -14.50 17.06 -7.39
C VAL A 17 -13.20 17.69 -7.89
N ALA A 18 -12.08 17.49 -7.19
CA ALA A 18 -10.78 17.96 -7.66
C ALA A 18 -10.43 17.31 -9.01
N LYS A 19 -10.66 16.01 -9.15
CA LYS A 19 -10.39 15.26 -10.39
C LYS A 19 -11.21 15.77 -11.58
N SER A 20 -12.51 16.06 -11.40
CA SER A 20 -13.36 16.53 -12.49
C SER A 20 -12.97 17.92 -13.00
N HIS A 21 -12.31 18.73 -12.18
CA HIS A 21 -11.88 20.09 -12.53
C HIS A 21 -10.40 20.18 -12.91
N LEU A 22 -9.60 19.14 -12.67
CA LEU A 22 -8.23 19.04 -13.15
C LEU A 22 -8.27 18.57 -14.61
N GLY A 23 -8.00 19.49 -15.55
CA GLY A 23 -8.03 19.18 -16.98
C GLY A 23 -7.12 18.00 -17.34
N GLU A 24 -7.61 17.12 -18.23
CA GLU A 24 -6.92 15.88 -18.62
C GLU A 24 -5.57 16.12 -19.30
N GLY A 25 -5.40 17.27 -19.96
CA GLY A 25 -4.14 17.69 -20.57
C GLY A 25 -3.08 18.22 -19.59
N ASN A 26 -3.37 18.29 -18.29
CA ASN A 26 -2.41 18.69 -17.28
C ASN A 26 -1.32 17.62 -17.12
N SER A 27 -0.04 18.01 -17.21
CA SER A 27 1.10 17.11 -17.02
C SER A 27 1.04 16.33 -15.70
N ALA A 28 0.54 16.95 -14.62
CA ALA A 28 0.40 16.27 -13.33
C ALA A 28 -0.66 15.15 -13.35
N VAL A 29 -1.75 15.35 -14.10
CA VAL A 29 -2.79 14.34 -14.30
C VAL A 29 -2.26 13.22 -15.18
N LEU A 30 -1.58 13.56 -16.28
CA LEU A 30 -0.96 12.59 -17.19
C LEU A 30 0.07 11.70 -16.48
N MET A 31 0.91 12.25 -15.61
CA MET A 31 1.86 11.45 -14.82
C MET A 31 1.15 10.47 -13.87
N ALA A 32 0.01 10.87 -13.31
CA ALA A 32 -0.77 10.02 -12.41
C ALA A 32 -1.59 8.95 -13.16
N THR A 33 -2.19 9.27 -14.31
CA THR A 33 -2.95 8.31 -15.14
C THR A 33 -2.06 7.31 -15.84
N SER A 34 -0.90 7.75 -16.33
CA SER A 34 0.09 6.86 -16.97
C SER A 34 0.77 5.90 -16.00
N GLY A 35 0.64 6.12 -14.69
CA GLY A 35 1.31 5.33 -13.65
C GLY A 35 2.81 5.61 -13.52
N ALA A 36 3.34 6.62 -14.24
CA ALA A 36 4.76 6.94 -14.21
C ALA A 36 5.21 7.48 -12.84
N ARG A 37 4.52 8.50 -12.32
CA ARG A 37 4.81 9.06 -10.99
C ARG A 37 3.64 9.84 -10.44
N GLY A 38 3.27 9.52 -9.20
CA GLY A 38 2.14 10.13 -8.52
C GLY A 38 0.87 9.32 -8.70
N SER A 39 -0.10 9.58 -7.83
CA SER A 39 -1.41 8.93 -7.82
C SER A 39 -2.51 9.98 -7.83
N MET A 40 -3.72 9.56 -8.20
CA MET A 40 -4.90 10.41 -8.09
C MET A 40 -5.14 10.89 -6.65
N ASP A 41 -4.85 10.04 -5.66
CA ASP A 41 -4.94 10.43 -4.25
C ASP A 41 -3.96 11.54 -3.88
N ASN A 42 -2.73 11.52 -4.42
CA ASN A 42 -1.77 12.59 -4.19
C ASN A 42 -2.22 13.91 -4.82
N LEU A 43 -2.81 13.86 -6.03
CA LEU A 43 -3.41 15.03 -6.68
C LEU A 43 -4.58 15.58 -5.85
N ALA A 44 -5.44 14.70 -5.33
CA ALA A 44 -6.54 15.06 -4.45
C ALA A 44 -6.06 15.74 -3.15
N MET A 45 -4.95 15.27 -2.56
CA MET A 45 -4.36 15.94 -1.38
C MET A 45 -3.72 17.30 -1.71
N MET A 46 -3.17 17.45 -2.92
CA MET A 46 -2.58 18.71 -3.37
C MET A 46 -3.63 19.79 -3.67
N ALA A 47 -4.78 19.41 -4.24
CA ALA A 47 -5.80 20.34 -4.70
C ALA A 47 -7.05 20.42 -3.80
N GLY A 48 -7.47 19.30 -3.20
CA GLY A 48 -8.70 19.15 -2.42
C GLY A 48 -8.47 19.21 -0.91
N SER A 49 -8.31 18.06 -0.25
CA SER A 49 -8.04 17.96 1.19
C SER A 49 -7.08 16.81 1.49
N ILE A 50 -6.23 16.96 2.51
CA ILE A 50 -5.31 15.89 2.95
C ILE A 50 -6.08 14.77 3.66
N GLY A 51 -7.08 15.13 4.46
CA GLY A 51 -7.94 14.22 5.21
C GLY A 51 -7.44 13.92 6.62
N GLN A 52 -7.82 12.76 7.16
CA GLN A 52 -7.54 12.40 8.55
C GLN A 52 -6.17 11.69 8.70
N PRO A 53 -5.17 12.31 9.35
CA PRO A 53 -3.96 11.63 9.80
C PRO A 53 -4.34 10.63 10.89
N LYS A 54 -3.75 9.45 10.82
CA LYS A 54 -3.97 8.36 11.76
C LYS A 54 -2.66 8.09 12.49
N VAL A 55 -2.77 7.77 13.78
CA VAL A 55 -1.66 7.30 14.62
C VAL A 55 -2.04 5.95 15.22
N ARG A 56 -1.31 4.89 14.88
CA ARG A 56 -1.57 3.49 15.29
C ARG A 56 -3.02 3.05 15.01
N GLY A 57 -3.53 3.42 13.84
CA GLY A 57 -4.90 3.09 13.40
C GLY A 57 -6.02 3.91 14.07
N LYS A 58 -5.69 4.83 14.98
CA LYS A 58 -6.66 5.71 15.65
C LYS A 58 -6.48 7.17 15.22
N ARG A 59 -7.50 8.01 15.51
CA ARG A 59 -7.38 9.48 15.41
C ARG A 59 -6.38 9.99 16.45
N LEU A 60 -5.94 11.24 16.32
CA LEU A 60 -4.99 11.82 17.28
C LEU A 60 -5.66 11.95 18.65
N GLU A 61 -5.15 11.21 19.63
CA GLU A 61 -5.64 11.24 21.02
C GLU A 61 -4.57 11.74 22.00
N ARG A 62 -3.29 11.58 21.66
CA ARG A 62 -2.17 11.95 22.52
C ARG A 62 -1.94 13.47 22.48
N GLY A 63 -1.85 14.09 23.65
CA GLY A 63 -1.66 15.53 23.80
C GLY A 63 -1.76 15.95 25.27
N TYR A 64 -2.43 17.08 25.51
CA TYR A 64 -2.76 17.59 26.83
C TYR A 64 -3.93 16.80 27.46
N GLN A 65 -4.21 17.05 28.74
CA GLN A 65 -5.41 16.53 29.40
C GLN A 65 -6.67 16.98 28.65
N ASP A 66 -7.44 16.00 28.15
CA ASP A 66 -8.69 16.13 27.41
C ASP A 66 -8.63 16.89 26.07
N ARG A 67 -7.45 17.07 25.46
CA ARG A 67 -7.30 17.71 24.14
C ARG A 67 -5.94 17.44 23.49
N VAL A 68 -5.87 17.47 22.16
CA VAL A 68 -4.60 17.25 21.43
C VAL A 68 -3.67 18.46 21.52
N LEU A 69 -4.20 19.66 21.23
CA LEU A 69 -3.47 20.92 21.23
C LEU A 69 -4.08 21.92 22.24
N PRO A 70 -3.30 22.89 22.76
CA PRO A 70 -3.79 23.85 23.74
C PRO A 70 -4.76 24.89 23.14
N HIS A 71 -4.78 24.99 21.80
CA HIS A 71 -5.66 25.86 21.02
C HIS A 71 -7.12 25.38 21.00
N PHE A 72 -7.37 24.10 21.28
CA PHE A 72 -8.72 23.54 21.29
C PHE A 72 -9.35 23.55 22.69
N PRO A 73 -10.68 23.71 22.80
CA PRO A 73 -11.37 23.56 24.07
C PRO A 73 -11.24 22.14 24.61
N ARG A 74 -11.27 21.99 25.95
CA ARG A 74 -11.16 20.68 26.60
C ARG A 74 -12.41 19.84 26.37
N GLY A 75 -12.23 18.54 26.16
CA GLY A 75 -13.33 17.57 26.02
C GLY A 75 -13.95 17.50 24.61
N VAL A 76 -13.58 18.39 23.70
CA VAL A 76 -14.11 18.42 22.33
C VAL A 76 -13.45 17.33 21.46
N LYS A 77 -14.25 16.64 20.66
CA LYS A 77 -13.84 15.49 19.82
C LYS A 77 -14.22 15.64 18.34
N GLY A 78 -14.36 16.89 17.88
CA GLY A 78 -14.72 17.21 16.50
C GLY A 78 -13.65 16.78 15.48
N ALA A 79 -13.90 17.08 14.20
CA ALA A 79 -13.03 16.70 13.10
C ALA A 79 -11.63 17.31 13.27
N GLU A 80 -11.57 18.63 13.41
CA GLU A 80 -10.36 19.44 13.49
C GLU A 80 -9.57 19.18 14.79
N GLU A 81 -10.26 19.09 15.94
CA GLU A 81 -9.63 18.93 17.25
C GLU A 81 -8.93 17.57 17.42
N LYS A 82 -9.34 16.60 16.61
CA LYS A 82 -8.74 15.26 16.52
C LYS A 82 -7.95 15.07 15.22
N GLY A 83 -7.60 16.18 14.57
CA GLY A 83 -6.55 16.26 13.56
C GLY A 83 -6.99 16.08 12.12
N PHE A 84 -8.27 16.16 11.78
CA PHE A 84 -8.67 16.20 10.37
C PHE A 84 -8.09 17.44 9.70
N VAL A 85 -7.37 17.24 8.59
CA VAL A 85 -6.74 18.31 7.81
C VAL A 85 -7.63 18.62 6.61
N SER A 86 -8.31 19.75 6.70
CA SER A 86 -9.25 20.21 5.68
C SER A 86 -8.54 20.93 4.53
N SER A 87 -7.41 21.57 4.82
CA SER A 87 -6.60 22.28 3.83
C SER A 87 -5.89 21.32 2.86
N SER A 88 -5.59 21.84 1.67
CA SER A 88 -4.74 21.17 0.68
C SER A 88 -3.31 21.70 0.74
N PHE A 89 -2.36 20.94 0.19
CA PHE A 89 -0.97 21.40 0.12
C PHE A 89 -0.82 22.69 -0.71
N LYS A 90 -1.67 22.90 -1.73
CA LYS A 90 -1.65 24.13 -2.52
C LYS A 90 -2.16 25.33 -1.73
N ARG A 91 -3.22 25.17 -0.93
CA ARG A 91 -3.78 26.24 -0.10
C ARG A 91 -2.84 26.66 1.03
N GLY A 92 -2.06 25.71 1.54
CA GLY A 92 -1.25 25.88 2.74
C GLY A 92 -1.99 25.37 3.97
N LEU A 93 -1.23 24.96 4.98
CA LEU A 93 -1.74 24.33 6.20
C LEU A 93 -1.81 25.34 7.33
N GLU A 94 -2.86 25.26 8.14
CA GLU A 94 -2.91 25.97 9.42
C GLU A 94 -1.82 25.42 10.36
N PRO A 95 -1.29 26.22 11.31
CA PRO A 95 -0.25 25.75 12.24
C PRO A 95 -0.65 24.50 13.03
N THR A 96 -1.93 24.39 13.38
CA THR A 96 -2.51 23.22 14.07
C THR A 96 -2.52 21.98 13.15
N GLU A 97 -2.97 22.14 11.90
CA GLU A 97 -2.97 21.09 10.87
C GLU A 97 -1.55 20.61 10.55
N PHE A 98 -0.59 21.54 10.37
CA PHE A 98 0.81 21.21 10.11
C PHE A 98 1.42 20.37 11.23
N PHE A 99 1.19 20.74 12.50
CA PHE A 99 1.67 19.97 13.63
C PHE A 99 1.05 18.57 13.67
N MET A 100 -0.28 18.48 13.52
CA MET A 100 -1.01 17.22 13.59
C MET A 100 -0.64 16.27 12.44
N LEU A 101 -0.42 16.80 11.23
CA LEU A 101 0.10 16.05 10.09
C LEU A 101 1.51 15.52 10.35
N SER A 102 2.38 16.36 10.93
CA SER A 102 3.76 15.99 11.27
C SER A 102 3.83 14.83 12.27
N VAL A 103 2.88 14.74 13.21
CA VAL A 103 2.81 13.62 14.16
C VAL A 103 2.57 12.29 13.45
N SER A 104 1.67 12.24 12.46
CA SER A 104 1.41 11.03 11.67
C SER A 104 2.59 10.70 10.75
N GLY A 105 3.25 11.72 10.17
CA GLY A 105 4.49 11.54 9.40
C GLY A 105 5.63 10.89 10.20
N ARG A 106 5.72 11.12 11.52
CA ARG A 106 6.71 10.41 12.35
C ARG A 106 6.40 8.93 12.51
N GLU A 107 5.12 8.54 12.55
CA GLU A 107 4.76 7.13 12.61
C GLU A 107 5.20 6.39 11.35
N SER A 108 4.97 6.96 10.16
CA SER A 108 5.35 6.29 8.91
C SER A 108 6.86 6.09 8.79
N LEU A 109 7.66 7.06 9.24
CA LEU A 109 9.12 6.94 9.31
C LEU A 109 9.56 5.83 10.27
N VAL A 110 8.98 5.79 11.48
CA VAL A 110 9.32 4.79 12.49
C VAL A 110 8.88 3.39 12.04
N ASP A 111 7.68 3.24 11.49
CA ASP A 111 7.16 1.95 11.03
C ASP A 111 8.04 1.37 9.90
N THR A 112 8.43 2.21 8.95
CA THR A 112 9.33 1.83 7.86
C THR A 112 10.68 1.37 8.40
N ALA A 113 11.25 2.10 9.38
CA ALA A 113 12.54 1.75 9.98
C ALA A 113 12.49 0.43 10.77
N VAL A 114 11.39 0.17 11.50
CA VAL A 114 11.26 -1.04 12.34
C VAL A 114 10.98 -2.29 11.50
N ARG A 115 10.24 -2.15 10.39
CA ARG A 115 9.80 -3.29 9.57
C ARG A 115 10.95 -4.11 9.01
N THR A 116 12.05 -3.46 8.60
CA THR A 116 13.24 -4.10 8.02
C THR A 116 13.86 -5.16 8.93
N SER A 117 13.91 -4.90 10.24
CA SER A 117 14.51 -5.83 11.20
C SER A 117 13.75 -7.17 11.27
N LYS A 118 12.41 -7.10 11.28
CA LYS A 118 11.53 -8.27 11.36
C LYS A 118 11.50 -9.03 10.05
N SER A 119 11.34 -8.34 8.92
CA SER A 119 11.31 -8.98 7.59
C SER A 119 12.64 -9.66 7.27
N GLY A 120 13.77 -8.98 7.53
CA GLY A 120 15.09 -9.55 7.29
C GLY A 120 15.40 -10.75 8.19
N TYR A 121 15.03 -10.71 9.46
CA TYR A 121 15.23 -11.85 10.36
C TYR A 121 14.37 -13.06 9.97
N MET A 122 13.09 -12.83 9.64
CA MET A 122 12.21 -13.88 9.14
C MET A 122 12.78 -14.51 7.86
N GLN A 123 13.21 -13.68 6.90
CA GLN A 123 13.83 -14.13 5.67
C GLN A 123 15.10 -14.96 5.95
N ARG A 124 16.00 -14.51 6.83
CA ARG A 124 17.21 -15.27 7.19
C ARG A 124 16.89 -16.65 7.77
N ARG A 125 15.88 -16.73 8.63
CA ARG A 125 15.44 -18.02 9.21
C ARG A 125 14.92 -18.96 8.14
N LEU A 126 14.12 -18.44 7.20
CA LEU A 126 13.55 -19.22 6.10
C LEU A 126 14.61 -19.66 5.11
N ILE A 127 15.55 -18.79 4.72
CA ILE A 127 16.68 -19.14 3.84
C ILE A 127 17.49 -20.28 4.46
N ASN A 128 17.95 -20.13 5.70
CA ASN A 128 18.75 -21.16 6.35
C ASN A 128 18.00 -22.49 6.56
N ALA A 129 16.67 -22.48 6.56
CA ALA A 129 15.85 -23.69 6.69
C ALA A 129 15.57 -24.38 5.36
N MET A 130 15.68 -23.67 4.22
CA MET A 130 15.35 -24.16 2.88
C MET A 130 16.56 -24.28 1.94
N ASP A 131 17.75 -23.86 2.39
CA ASP A 131 18.99 -23.83 1.58
C ASP A 131 19.44 -25.21 1.09
N ASP A 132 19.02 -26.29 1.77
CA ASP A 132 19.38 -27.67 1.43
C ASP A 132 18.41 -28.34 0.45
N LEU A 133 17.35 -27.64 0.04
CA LEU A 133 16.33 -28.17 -0.86
C LEU A 133 16.76 -28.02 -2.32
N LYS A 134 16.64 -29.11 -3.08
CA LYS A 134 16.92 -29.14 -4.52
C LYS A 134 15.87 -29.96 -5.27
N VAL A 135 15.62 -29.59 -6.52
CA VAL A 135 14.86 -30.41 -7.46
C VAL A 135 15.77 -31.55 -7.94
N SER A 136 15.31 -32.79 -7.79
CA SER A 136 16.02 -33.98 -8.28
C SER A 136 15.52 -34.34 -9.67
N ASP A 137 16.43 -34.84 -10.51
CA ASP A 137 16.12 -35.31 -11.87
C ASP A 137 15.53 -36.74 -11.83
N ASP A 138 14.40 -36.89 -11.15
CA ASP A 138 13.52 -38.05 -11.28
C ASP A 138 12.33 -37.70 -12.17
N GLY A 139 11.63 -38.70 -12.70
CA GLY A 139 10.54 -38.47 -13.67
C GLY A 139 9.40 -37.57 -13.18
N MET A 140 9.33 -37.23 -11.89
CA MET A 140 8.34 -36.33 -11.28
C MET A 140 8.96 -35.02 -10.75
N ASN A 141 10.24 -34.74 -10.98
CA ASN A 141 10.95 -33.56 -10.47
C ASN A 141 10.74 -33.31 -8.96
N SER A 142 10.97 -34.34 -8.14
CA SER A 142 10.74 -34.25 -6.69
C SER A 142 11.71 -33.31 -6.00
N VAL A 143 11.23 -32.60 -4.97
CA VAL A 143 12.06 -31.75 -4.12
C VAL A 143 12.61 -32.58 -2.99
N ARG A 144 13.94 -32.64 -2.89
CA ARG A 144 14.66 -33.43 -1.88
C ARG A 144 15.64 -32.58 -1.13
N ASN A 145 15.91 -32.97 0.11
CA ASN A 145 16.99 -32.38 0.90
C ASN A 145 18.35 -33.07 0.63
N THR A 146 19.43 -32.56 1.21
CA THR A 146 20.78 -33.15 1.09
C THR A 146 20.89 -34.59 1.59
N ALA A 147 20.03 -35.00 2.52
CA ALA A 147 19.94 -36.38 3.01
C ALA A 147 19.07 -37.31 2.12
N ASN A 148 18.74 -36.88 0.90
CA ASN A 148 17.87 -37.57 -0.06
C ASN A 148 16.46 -37.90 0.46
N ARG A 149 15.97 -37.17 1.47
CA ARG A 149 14.57 -37.28 1.91
C ARG A 149 13.67 -36.46 0.99
N ILE A 150 12.56 -37.07 0.55
CA ILE A 150 11.56 -36.41 -0.29
C ILE A 150 10.74 -35.46 0.58
N ILE A 151 10.72 -34.18 0.21
CA ILE A 151 9.93 -33.12 0.85
C ILE A 151 8.65 -32.88 0.06
N GLN A 152 8.74 -32.87 -1.27
CA GLN A 152 7.62 -32.76 -2.19
C GLN A 152 7.78 -33.79 -3.30
N PHE A 153 6.73 -34.55 -3.62
CA PHE A 153 6.78 -35.59 -4.66
C PHE A 153 6.87 -35.00 -6.08
N GLU A 154 6.23 -33.86 -6.30
CA GLU A 154 6.23 -33.11 -7.55
C GLU A 154 6.45 -31.63 -7.22
N TYR A 155 7.50 -31.01 -7.77
CA TYR A 155 7.81 -29.61 -7.52
C TYR A 155 6.62 -28.70 -7.85
N GLY A 156 6.18 -27.87 -6.91
CA GLY A 156 5.09 -26.91 -7.18
C GLY A 156 3.72 -27.53 -7.49
N GLU A 157 3.54 -28.84 -7.33
CA GLU A 157 2.35 -29.61 -7.76
C GLU A 157 2.09 -29.68 -9.27
N ASP A 158 2.79 -28.88 -10.07
CA ASP A 158 2.67 -28.83 -11.54
C ASP A 158 4.02 -28.95 -12.28
N GLY A 159 5.13 -29.01 -11.54
CA GLY A 159 6.48 -29.10 -12.07
C GLY A 159 7.00 -27.81 -12.71
N ILE A 160 6.33 -26.68 -12.55
CA ILE A 160 6.61 -25.47 -13.34
C ILE A 160 7.30 -24.40 -12.50
N ASP A 161 8.42 -23.90 -13.04
CA ASP A 161 9.14 -22.77 -12.47
C ASP A 161 8.29 -21.49 -12.56
N PRO A 162 7.95 -20.82 -11.43
CA PRO A 162 7.23 -19.57 -11.44
C PRO A 162 7.88 -18.48 -12.31
N ALA A 163 9.22 -18.49 -12.46
CA ALA A 163 9.93 -17.55 -13.31
C ALA A 163 9.70 -17.80 -14.82
N ARG A 164 9.30 -19.02 -15.19
CA ARG A 164 8.95 -19.42 -16.56
C ARG A 164 7.44 -19.50 -16.79
N SER A 165 6.64 -19.38 -15.73
CA SER A 165 5.19 -19.32 -15.77
C SER A 165 4.68 -17.93 -16.20
N ARG A 166 3.46 -17.87 -16.74
CA ARG A 166 2.78 -16.59 -17.01
C ARG A 166 1.81 -16.30 -15.87
N LYS A 167 2.19 -15.37 -14.97
CA LYS A 167 1.40 -15.01 -13.77
C LYS A 167 1.02 -16.20 -12.87
N GLY A 168 1.87 -17.23 -12.81
CA GLY A 168 1.61 -18.44 -12.03
C GLY A 168 0.81 -19.52 -12.76
N TYR A 169 0.39 -19.28 -14.01
CA TYR A 169 -0.23 -20.34 -14.83
C TYR A 169 0.84 -21.15 -15.57
N PRO A 170 0.71 -22.48 -15.57
CA PRO A 170 1.50 -23.40 -16.39
C PRO A 170 1.61 -23.01 -17.85
N ILE A 171 0.44 -22.74 -18.44
CA ILE A 171 0.24 -22.49 -19.86
C ILE A 171 -0.82 -21.40 -19.96
N ASP A 172 -0.50 -20.34 -20.71
CA ASP A 172 -1.46 -19.28 -21.00
C ASP A 172 -2.29 -19.65 -22.23
N ILE A 173 -3.40 -20.34 -22.00
CA ILE A 173 -4.29 -20.83 -23.06
C ILE A 173 -4.78 -19.67 -23.96
N PRO A 174 -5.24 -18.52 -23.42
CA PRO A 174 -5.63 -17.38 -24.25
C PRO A 174 -4.54 -16.92 -25.19
N GLN A 175 -3.31 -16.72 -24.69
CA GLN A 175 -2.21 -16.28 -25.55
C GLN A 175 -1.84 -17.31 -26.61
N VAL A 176 -1.78 -18.59 -26.24
CA VAL A 176 -1.49 -19.67 -27.19
C VAL A 176 -2.57 -19.74 -28.28
N LEU A 177 -3.82 -19.52 -27.90
CA LEU A 177 -4.94 -19.48 -28.84
C LEU A 177 -4.87 -18.26 -29.75
N ASP A 178 -4.55 -17.08 -29.21
CA ASP A 178 -4.36 -15.84 -29.97
C ASP A 178 -3.20 -15.97 -30.97
N ASP A 179 -2.07 -16.53 -30.54
CA ASP A 179 -0.89 -16.77 -31.38
C ASP A 179 -1.20 -17.80 -32.49
N ALA A 180 -2.05 -18.80 -32.20
CA ALA A 180 -2.44 -19.84 -33.16
C ALA A 180 -3.52 -19.37 -34.15
N LEU A 181 -4.46 -18.53 -33.71
CA LEU A 181 -5.58 -18.03 -34.52
C LEU A 181 -5.28 -16.69 -35.21
N GLY A 182 -4.13 -16.06 -34.93
CA GLY A 182 -3.69 -14.85 -35.61
C GLY A 182 -4.23 -13.53 -35.02
N GLY A 183 -4.65 -13.54 -33.75
CA GLY A 183 -5.01 -12.33 -33.01
C GLY A 183 -6.27 -11.62 -33.54
N GLU A 184 -7.41 -12.30 -33.54
CA GLU A 184 -8.73 -11.65 -33.59
C GLU A 184 -9.68 -12.30 -32.57
N ALA A 185 -9.58 -11.87 -31.31
CA ALA A 185 -10.63 -11.96 -30.30
C ALA A 185 -10.60 -10.70 -29.44
#